data_AF-A0A2D4FD72-F1
#
_entry.id   AF-A0A2D4FD72-F1
#
_cell.length_a   1.000
_cell.length_b   1.000
_cell.length_c   1.000
_cell.angle_alpha   90.00
_cell.angle_beta   90.00
_cell.angle_gamma   90.00
#
_symmetry.space_group_name_H-M   'P 1'
#
loop_
_entity.id
_entity.type
_entity.pdbx_description
1 polymer ?
#
loop_
_entity_poly.entity_id
_entity_poly.type
_entity_poly.pdbx_seq_one_letter_code
_entity_poly.pdbx_strand_id
1 'polypeptide(L)'
;LHGNTIVLERGKKWQAKVEDEYYNLPFSKNNGELQISQEGNNIIVQSSEGFKIIYDTANYVEVWVPRPYQEQTTGLGGNFNNNLEDDFMLPNGTLTPNVDDFGISWEVPITGSICSKNCVHKLPAYDEAQASQYKDDRHCGLLTL
;
A
#
# COMPACT_ATOMS: atom_id res chain seq x y z
N LEU A 1 -5.39 -3.15 -12.32
CA LEU A 1 -4.76 -3.48 -13.61
C LEU A 1 -5.89 -3.70 -14.60
N HIS A 2 -5.96 -2.89 -15.65
CA HIS A 2 -7.22 -2.59 -16.34
C HIS A 2 -8.06 -3.86 -16.63
N GLY A 3 -9.32 -3.88 -16.16
CA GLY A 3 -10.25 -4.99 -16.36
C GLY A 3 -9.93 -6.30 -15.64
N ASN A 4 -8.96 -6.34 -14.72
CA ASN A 4 -8.62 -7.55 -13.96
C ASN A 4 -8.79 -7.36 -12.45
N THR A 5 -9.42 -8.33 -11.78
CA THR A 5 -9.52 -8.42 -10.32
C THR A 5 -8.49 -9.41 -9.80
N ILE A 6 -7.58 -8.93 -8.94
CA ILE A 6 -6.51 -9.72 -8.32
C ILE A 6 -6.65 -9.60 -6.82
N VAL A 7 -6.67 -10.74 -6.12
CA VAL A 7 -6.71 -10.80 -4.66
C VAL A 7 -5.45 -11.50 -4.16
N LEU A 8 -4.70 -10.79 -3.32
CA LEU A 8 -3.53 -11.29 -2.60
C LEU A 8 -3.89 -11.42 -1.13
N GLU A 9 -3.79 -12.62 -0.57
CA GLU A 9 -4.21 -12.91 0.79
C GLU A 9 -3.02 -12.82 1.75
N ARG A 10 -3.25 -12.24 2.94
CA ARG A 10 -2.22 -12.13 3.98
C ARG A 10 -1.71 -13.52 4.38
N GLY A 11 -0.38 -13.65 4.45
CA GLY A 11 0.32 -14.90 4.77
C GLY A 11 0.36 -15.91 3.64
N LYS A 12 -0.34 -15.67 2.52
CA LYS A 12 -0.39 -16.61 1.40
C LYS A 12 0.72 -16.30 0.41
N LYS A 13 1.63 -17.26 0.28
CA LYS A 13 2.76 -17.23 -0.65
C LYS A 13 2.50 -18.16 -1.82
N TRP A 14 3.13 -17.86 -2.95
CA TRP A 14 3.19 -18.61 -4.20
C TRP A 14 1.85 -18.79 -4.89
N GLN A 15 0.83 -18.04 -4.47
CA GLN A 15 -0.52 -18.16 -4.97
C GLN A 15 -1.21 -16.80 -5.00
N ALA A 16 -1.98 -16.53 -6.06
CA ALA A 16 -2.84 -15.36 -6.17
C ALA A 16 -4.21 -15.78 -6.71
N LYS A 17 -5.26 -15.03 -6.38
CA LYS A 17 -6.60 -15.24 -6.97
C LYS A 17 -6.81 -14.21 -8.09
N VAL A 18 -7.15 -14.68 -9.29
CA VAL A 18 -7.35 -13.87 -10.50
C VAL A 18 -8.70 -14.26 -11.11
N GLU A 19 -9.61 -13.31 -11.33
CA GLU A 19 -10.96 -13.57 -11.86
C GLU A 19 -11.68 -14.75 -11.17
N ASP A 20 -11.67 -14.75 -9.84
CA ASP A 20 -12.25 -15.78 -8.99
C ASP A 20 -11.56 -17.14 -8.89
N GLU A 21 -10.47 -17.37 -9.61
CA GLU A 21 -9.71 -18.62 -9.56
C GLU A 21 -8.33 -18.45 -8.94
N TYR A 22 -7.85 -19.46 -8.22
CA TYR A 22 -6.50 -19.45 -7.66
C TYR A 22 -5.48 -20.01 -8.64
N TYR A 23 -4.36 -19.29 -8.79
CA TYR A 23 -3.24 -19.66 -9.65
C TYR A 23 -1.94 -19.71 -8.84
N ASN A 24 -1.07 -20.66 -9.18
CA ASN A 24 0.30 -20.69 -8.66
C ASN A 24 1.15 -19.64 -9.38
N LEU A 25 2.12 -19.07 -8.67
CA LEU A 25 3.07 -18.11 -9.23
C LEU A 25 4.32 -18.83 -9.79
N PRO A 26 4.89 -18.37 -10.91
CA PRO A 26 4.52 -17.17 -11.65
C PRO A 26 3.27 -17.36 -12.52
N PHE A 27 2.49 -16.29 -12.63
CA PHE A 27 1.29 -16.21 -13.47
C PHE A 27 1.45 -15.11 -14.52
N SER A 28 0.97 -15.36 -15.74
CA SER A 28 0.96 -14.38 -16.84
C SER A 28 -0.34 -14.49 -17.61
N LYS A 29 -0.92 -13.35 -17.99
CA LYS A 29 -2.16 -13.25 -18.78
C LYS A 29 -1.95 -12.31 -19.96
N ASN A 30 -2.71 -12.55 -21.04
CA ASN A 30 -2.69 -11.77 -22.29
C ASN A 30 -1.27 -11.49 -22.80
N ASN A 31 -0.47 -12.53 -23.01
CA ASN A 31 0.90 -12.41 -23.51
C ASN A 31 1.80 -11.45 -22.69
N GLY A 32 1.60 -11.38 -21.37
CA GLY A 32 2.43 -10.59 -20.47
C GLY A 32 1.93 -9.19 -20.14
N GLU A 33 0.72 -8.81 -20.59
CA GLU A 33 0.06 -7.57 -20.14
C GLU A 33 -0.16 -7.53 -18.64
N LEU A 34 -0.36 -8.71 -18.02
CA LEU A 34 -0.41 -8.87 -16.57
C LEU A 34 0.55 -9.98 -16.18
N GLN A 35 1.46 -9.67 -15.27
CA GLN A 35 2.42 -10.61 -14.71
C GLN A 35 2.36 -10.57 -13.18
N ILE A 36 2.39 -11.74 -12.57
CA ILE A 36 2.41 -11.91 -11.12
C ILE A 36 3.52 -12.89 -10.78
N SER A 37 4.49 -12.46 -9.97
CA SER A 37 5.63 -13.27 -9.55
C SER A 37 5.82 -13.19 -8.04
N GLN A 38 6.63 -14.12 -7.52
CA GLN A 38 7.10 -14.05 -6.14
C GLN A 38 8.61 -13.92 -6.11
N GLU A 39 9.09 -12.89 -5.39
CA GLU A 39 10.49 -12.62 -5.13
C GLU A 39 10.71 -12.60 -3.60
N GLY A 40 11.25 -13.69 -3.06
CA GLY A 40 11.38 -13.86 -1.61
C GLY A 40 10.02 -13.87 -0.92
N ASN A 41 9.76 -12.86 -0.07
CA ASN A 41 8.46 -12.68 0.60
C ASN A 41 7.50 -11.79 -0.20
N ASN A 42 7.97 -11.14 -1.26
CA ASN A 42 7.19 -10.17 -1.99
C ASN A 42 6.44 -10.85 -3.14
N ILE A 43 5.13 -10.62 -3.22
CA ILE A 43 4.38 -10.82 -4.45
C ILE A 43 4.48 -9.52 -5.26
N ILE A 44 4.91 -9.64 -6.50
CA ILE A 44 5.04 -8.52 -7.43
C ILE A 44 3.97 -8.67 -8.50
N VAL A 45 3.15 -7.64 -8.66
CA VAL A 45 2.14 -7.55 -9.71
C VAL A 45 2.54 -6.44 -10.68
N GLN A 46 2.60 -6.71 -11.97
CA GLN A 46 3.01 -5.75 -13.00
C GLN A 46 2.03 -5.75 -14.17
N SER A 47 1.71 -4.56 -14.71
CA SER A 47 1.17 -4.44 -16.07
C SER A 47 2.17 -3.91 -17.08
N SER A 48 1.90 -4.21 -18.35
CA SER A 48 2.50 -3.54 -19.51
C SER A 48 2.28 -2.02 -19.52
N GLU A 49 1.21 -1.51 -18.89
CA GLU A 49 0.94 -0.07 -18.74
C GLU A 49 1.86 0.61 -17.71
N GLY A 50 2.65 -0.16 -16.96
CA GLY A 50 3.65 0.35 -16.02
C GLY A 50 3.19 0.40 -14.56
N PHE A 51 1.97 -0.02 -14.23
CA PHE A 51 1.58 -0.20 -12.83
C PHE A 51 2.38 -1.34 -12.21
N LYS A 52 2.89 -1.11 -11.00
CA LYS A 52 3.57 -2.15 -10.22
C LYS A 52 3.07 -2.13 -8.78
N ILE A 53 2.75 -3.29 -8.24
CA ILE A 53 2.42 -3.48 -6.84
C ILE A 53 3.44 -4.45 -6.25
N ILE A 54 3.97 -4.12 -5.08
CA ILE A 54 4.81 -5.01 -4.28
C ILE A 54 4.08 -5.23 -2.96
N TYR A 55 3.82 -6.49 -2.61
CA TYR A 55 3.19 -6.85 -1.34
C TYR A 55 4.05 -7.88 -0.62
N ASP A 56 4.47 -7.60 0.61
CA ASP A 56 5.36 -8.48 1.39
C ASP A 56 4.68 -9.72 1.99
N THR A 57 3.42 -10.00 1.62
CA THR A 57 2.57 -11.04 2.21
C THR A 57 2.23 -10.85 3.70
N ALA A 58 2.54 -9.68 4.26
CA ALA A 58 2.26 -9.33 5.64
C ALA A 58 1.59 -7.95 5.74
N ASN A 59 2.38 -6.87 5.84
CA ASN A 59 1.91 -5.54 6.23
C ASN A 59 2.41 -4.41 5.31
N TYR A 60 3.29 -4.70 4.36
CA TYR A 60 3.89 -3.70 3.49
C TYR A 60 3.32 -3.82 2.08
N VAL A 61 2.78 -2.70 1.58
CA VAL A 61 2.32 -2.54 0.21
C VAL A 61 2.98 -1.31 -0.39
N GLU A 62 3.61 -1.48 -1.54
CA GLU A 62 4.11 -0.38 -2.36
C GLU A 62 3.39 -0.37 -3.70
N VAL A 63 2.94 0.80 -4.13
CA VAL A 63 2.23 0.99 -5.40
C VAL A 63 2.97 2.01 -6.23
N TRP A 64 3.38 1.60 -7.43
CA TRP A 64 3.96 2.47 -8.44
C TRP A 64 2.88 2.85 -9.45
N VAL A 65 2.65 4.15 -9.57
CA VAL A 65 1.68 4.74 -10.51
C VAL A 65 2.45 5.47 -11.63
N PRO A 66 2.22 5.14 -12.91
CA PRO A 66 2.85 5.83 -14.03
C PRO A 66 2.47 7.31 -14.11
N ARG A 67 3.41 8.17 -14.55
CA ARG A 67 3.19 9.63 -14.73
C ARG A 67 1.95 10.02 -15.55
N PRO A 68 1.49 9.28 -16.57
CA PRO A 68 0.24 9.61 -17.27
C PRO A 68 -1.02 9.71 -16.37
N TYR A 69 -0.97 9.18 -15.15
CA TYR A 69 -2.02 9.27 -14.14
C TYR A 69 -1.78 10.36 -13.10
N GLN A 70 -0.83 11.28 -13.33
CA GLN A 70 -0.64 12.48 -12.51
C GLN A 70 -1.97 13.25 -12.38
N GLU A 71 -2.26 13.74 -11.18
CA GLU A 71 -3.50 14.47 -10.83
C GLU A 71 -4.80 13.67 -11.00
N GLN A 72 -4.72 12.35 -11.23
CA GLN A 72 -5.88 11.47 -11.42
C GLN A 72 -6.05 10.44 -10.30
N THR A 73 -5.14 10.38 -9.33
CA THR A 73 -5.27 9.48 -8.19
C THR A 73 -6.16 10.10 -7.12
N THR A 74 -6.82 9.24 -6.34
CA THR A 74 -7.49 9.62 -5.10
C THR A 74 -7.33 8.48 -4.10
N GLY A 75 -7.34 8.80 -2.80
CA GLY A 75 -7.21 7.81 -1.74
C GLY A 75 -6.09 8.13 -0.76
N LEU A 76 -5.69 7.10 0.01
CA LEU A 76 -4.65 7.21 1.03
C LEU A 76 -3.25 7.55 0.48
N GLY A 77 -3.04 7.39 -0.82
CA GLY A 77 -1.80 7.76 -1.52
C GLY A 77 -1.78 9.21 -2.05
N GLY A 78 -2.79 10.02 -1.71
CA GLY A 78 -2.90 11.39 -2.19
C GLY A 78 -3.40 11.50 -3.65
N ASN A 79 -3.31 12.71 -4.19
CA ASN A 79 -3.84 13.05 -5.52
C ASN A 79 -2.77 13.10 -6.63
N PHE A 80 -1.50 12.84 -6.27
CA PHE A 80 -0.36 12.78 -7.18
C PHE A 80 -0.20 14.06 -8.03
N ASN A 81 -0.35 15.25 -7.43
CA ASN A 81 -0.16 16.54 -8.09
C ASN A 81 1.18 17.24 -7.74
N ASN A 82 2.04 16.59 -6.96
CA ASN A 82 3.29 17.13 -6.39
C ASN A 82 3.11 18.25 -5.34
N ASN A 83 1.92 18.37 -4.75
CA ASN A 83 1.63 19.30 -3.66
C ASN A 83 1.36 18.53 -2.35
N LEU A 84 2.35 18.47 -1.47
CA LEU A 84 2.21 17.78 -0.18
C LEU A 84 1.17 18.44 0.75
N GLU A 85 0.79 19.70 0.52
CA GLU A 85 -0.14 20.43 1.38
C GLU A 85 -1.59 19.95 1.24
N ASP A 86 -1.92 19.27 0.14
CA ASP A 86 -3.28 18.81 -0.14
C ASP A 86 -3.45 17.28 -0.17
N ASP A 87 -2.40 16.53 0.19
CA ASP A 87 -2.44 15.06 0.19
C ASP A 87 -3.43 14.49 1.22
N PHE A 88 -3.76 15.25 2.28
CA PHE A 88 -4.79 14.88 3.25
C PHE A 88 -6.20 15.37 2.84
N MET A 89 -6.52 15.17 1.57
CA MET A 89 -7.84 15.43 1.00
C MET A 89 -8.80 14.27 1.26
N LEU A 90 -9.94 14.58 1.87
CA LEU A 90 -11.03 13.63 2.12
C LEU A 90 -11.78 13.33 0.80
N PRO A 91 -12.57 12.23 0.72
CA PRO A 91 -13.33 11.88 -0.47
C PRO A 91 -14.34 12.95 -0.93
N ASN A 92 -14.76 13.84 -0.03
CA ASN A 92 -15.66 14.96 -0.34
C ASN A 92 -14.93 16.22 -0.87
N GLY A 93 -13.60 16.15 -1.06
CA GLY A 93 -12.76 17.26 -1.55
C GLY A 93 -12.30 18.25 -0.47
N THR A 94 -12.63 18.04 0.80
CA THR A 94 -12.16 18.90 1.91
C THR A 94 -10.81 18.44 2.44
N LEU A 95 -9.98 19.38 2.92
CA LEU A 95 -8.70 19.06 3.55
C LEU A 95 -8.87 18.86 5.06
N THR A 96 -8.10 17.94 5.64
CA THR A 96 -7.98 17.79 7.09
C THR A 96 -6.51 17.86 7.53
N PRO A 97 -6.20 18.53 8.65
CA PRO A 97 -4.88 18.44 9.27
C PRO A 97 -4.71 17.17 10.11
N ASN A 98 -5.78 16.41 10.36
CA ASN A 98 -5.77 15.24 11.22
C ASN A 98 -5.65 13.95 10.39
N VAL A 99 -4.55 13.22 10.59
CA VAL A 99 -4.26 11.95 9.91
C VAL A 99 -5.28 10.85 10.22
N ASP A 100 -5.86 10.85 11.43
CA ASP A 100 -6.88 9.86 11.82
C ASP A 100 -8.18 10.12 11.06
N ASP A 101 -8.60 11.40 10.98
CA ASP A 101 -9.79 11.78 10.21
C ASP A 101 -9.59 11.47 8.72
N PHE A 102 -8.39 11.71 8.18
CA PHE A 102 -8.02 11.35 6.82
C PHE A 102 -8.16 9.83 6.60
N GLY A 103 -7.50 9.01 7.42
CA GLY A 103 -7.54 7.55 7.30
C GLY A 103 -8.94 6.96 7.43
N ILE A 104 -9.74 7.44 8.38
CA ILE A 104 -11.11 6.98 8.62
C ILE A 104 -12.03 7.36 7.45
N SER A 105 -11.84 8.52 6.82
CA SER A 105 -12.71 8.98 5.73
C SER A 105 -12.64 8.11 4.47
N TRP A 106 -11.51 7.44 4.25
CA TRP A 106 -11.26 6.56 3.11
C TRP A 106 -11.65 5.09 3.36
N GLU A 107 -12.40 4.83 4.43
CA GLU A 107 -12.92 3.50 4.74
C GLU A 107 -13.79 2.94 3.59
N VAL A 108 -13.50 1.71 3.17
CA VAL A 108 -14.34 0.96 2.24
C VAL A 108 -15.11 -0.10 3.02
N PRO A 109 -16.45 -0.09 2.99
CA PRO A 109 -17.25 -1.09 3.71
C PRO A 109 -17.07 -2.48 3.09
N ILE A 110 -16.72 -3.46 3.93
CA ILE A 110 -16.57 -4.86 3.52
C ILE A 110 -17.63 -5.69 4.24
N THR A 111 -18.45 -6.41 3.47
CA THR A 111 -19.49 -7.30 4.02
C THR A 111 -18.87 -8.32 4.97
N GLY A 112 -19.41 -8.39 6.19
CA GLY A 112 -18.94 -9.34 7.22
C GLY A 112 -17.72 -8.87 8.01
N SER A 113 -17.18 -7.68 7.73
CA SER A 113 -16.08 -7.07 8.48
C SER A 113 -16.59 -5.88 9.30
N ILE A 114 -16.08 -5.75 10.53
CA ILE A 114 -16.33 -4.57 11.38
C ILE A 114 -15.02 -3.80 11.49
N CYS A 115 -14.96 -2.62 10.89
CA CYS A 115 -13.86 -1.69 11.10
C CYS A 115 -14.09 -0.91 12.40
N SER A 116 -13.21 -1.08 13.38
CA SER A 116 -13.29 -0.32 14.63
C SER A 116 -12.62 1.04 14.41
N LYS A 117 -13.42 2.12 14.39
CA LYS A 117 -12.90 3.50 14.28
C LYS A 117 -12.12 3.97 15.51
N ASN A 118 -12.29 3.26 16.63
CA ASN A 118 -11.63 3.55 17.90
C ASN A 118 -10.26 2.85 18.00
N CYS A 119 -9.45 2.94 16.95
CA CYS A 119 -8.03 2.60 17.04
C CYS A 119 -7.35 3.71 17.83
N VAL A 120 -7.37 3.62 19.16
CA VAL A 120 -6.51 4.47 19.99
C VAL A 120 -5.09 3.95 19.81
N HIS A 121 -4.42 4.36 18.74
CA HIS A 121 -2.97 4.37 18.73
C HIS A 121 -2.57 5.41 19.77
N LYS A 122 -2.39 4.96 21.02
CA LYS A 122 -1.34 5.55 21.85
C LYS A 122 -0.05 5.26 21.09
N LEU A 123 0.32 6.16 20.19
CA LEU A 123 1.71 6.30 19.84
C LEU A 123 2.44 6.34 21.17
N PRO A 124 3.41 5.45 21.41
CA PRO A 124 4.25 5.61 22.59
C PRO A 124 4.76 7.04 22.54
N ALA A 125 4.57 7.78 23.65
CA ALA A 125 5.16 9.10 23.76
C ALA A 125 6.64 8.95 23.42
N TYR A 126 7.19 9.91 22.67
CA TYR A 126 8.61 9.88 22.32
C TYR A 126 9.42 9.67 23.59
N ASP A 127 10.08 8.52 23.67
CA ASP A 127 10.89 8.12 24.80
C ASP A 127 12.35 8.27 24.37
N GLU A 128 13.03 9.27 24.92
CA GLU A 128 14.43 9.54 24.65
C GLU A 128 15.34 8.36 24.98
N ALA A 129 15.02 7.57 26.00
CA ALA A 129 15.83 6.42 26.39
C ALA A 129 15.70 5.29 25.36
N GLN A 130 14.49 5.01 24.87
CA GLN A 130 14.29 4.07 23.75
C GLN A 130 14.92 4.60 22.45
N ALA A 131 14.66 5.86 22.10
CA ALA A 131 15.19 6.46 20.88
C ALA A 131 16.72 6.47 20.86
N SER A 132 17.36 6.73 22.00
CA SER A 132 18.83 6.75 22.12
C SER A 132 19.48 5.39 21.89
N GLN A 133 18.79 4.28 22.17
CA GLN A 133 19.28 2.94 21.84
C GLN A 133 19.42 2.75 20.33
N TYR A 134 18.49 3.32 19.55
CA TYR A 134 18.49 3.23 18.08
C TYR A 134 19.43 4.24 17.40
N LYS A 135 19.97 5.23 18.14
CA LYS A 135 20.95 6.20 17.62
C LYS A 135 22.37 5.63 17.47
N ASP A 136 22.64 4.47 18.05
CA ASP A 136 23.95 3.79 17.94
C ASP A 136 24.13 3.17 16.55
N ASP A 137 25.39 3.10 16.10
CA ASP A 137 25.73 2.68 14.73
C ASP A 137 25.25 1.26 14.40
N ARG A 138 25.08 0.42 15.43
CA ARG A 138 24.59 -0.96 15.31
C ARG A 138 23.11 -1.09 15.00
N HIS A 139 22.32 -0.02 15.17
CA HIS A 139 20.87 -0.04 14.95
C HIS A 139 20.44 0.85 13.78
N CYS A 140 21.00 2.06 13.65
CA CYS A 140 20.66 3.00 12.56
C CYS A 140 21.88 3.73 11.97
N GLY A 141 23.12 3.24 12.17
CA GLY A 141 24.33 3.96 11.74
C GLY A 141 24.50 4.10 10.24
N LEU A 142 24.30 3.01 9.50
CA LEU A 142 24.58 2.97 8.06
C LEU A 142 23.31 3.23 7.22
N LEU A 143 22.70 4.39 7.45
CA LEU A 143 21.75 5.03 6.54
C LEU A 143 22.37 6.31 5.95
N THR A 144 23.65 6.24 5.61
CA THR A 144 24.38 7.32 4.91
C THR A 144 24.36 7.02 3.41
N LEU A 145 23.76 7.92 2.62
CA LEU A 145 23.91 7.98 1.17
C LEU A 145 25.30 8.51 0.79
#